data_AF-A0A920PKD6-F1
#
_entry.id   AF-A0A920PKD6-F1
#
_cell.length_a   1.000
_cell.length_b   1.000
_cell.length_c   1.000
_cell.angle_alpha   90.00
_cell.angle_beta   90.00
_cell.angle_gamma   90.00
#
_symmetry.space_group_name_H-M   'P 1'
#
loop_
_entity.id
_entity.type
_entity.pdbx_description
1 polymer ?
#
loop_
_entity_poly.entity_id
_entity_poly.type
_entity_poly.pdbx_seq_one_letter_code
_entity_poly.pdbx_strand_id
1 'polypeptide(L)'
;MVGCSRKCHARGFITGEVRKLERADQLINEVGLGRHAEKRPHELSGGMRQRAALARTLMEDKPLLLLDEPFSALDARTRSEMQELAFEVLADCTVMLVTHDPGEAARMRTGYIC
;
A
#
# COMPACT_ATOMS: atom_id res chain seq x y z
N MET A 1 -26.61 5.00 -39.77
CA MET A 1 -27.59 4.73 -38.70
C MET A 1 -26.99 3.64 -37.83
N VAL A 2 -26.60 3.99 -36.60
CA VAL A 2 -25.61 3.27 -35.81
C VAL A 2 -26.24 2.02 -35.17
N GLY A 3 -25.61 0.86 -35.43
CA GLY A 3 -25.93 -0.41 -34.81
C GLY A 3 -24.91 -0.79 -33.73
N CYS A 4 -25.45 -1.29 -32.62
CA CYS A 4 -25.06 -2.49 -31.90
C CYS A 4 -23.63 -2.66 -31.33
N SER A 5 -23.60 -2.90 -30.02
CA SER A 5 -23.05 -4.13 -29.40
C SER A 5 -21.94 -3.94 -28.35
N ARG A 6 -22.28 -4.45 -27.16
CA ARG A 6 -21.40 -5.15 -26.20
C ARG A 6 -20.04 -5.55 -26.78
N LYS A 7 -18.96 -4.92 -26.29
CA LYS A 7 -17.62 -5.51 -26.31
C LYS A 7 -16.92 -5.29 -24.97
N CYS A 8 -17.06 -6.31 -24.13
CA CYS A 8 -16.07 -6.68 -23.14
C CYS A 8 -14.68 -6.64 -23.79
N HIS A 9 -13.78 -5.82 -23.27
CA HIS A 9 -12.43 -5.62 -23.78
C HIS A 9 -11.48 -6.77 -23.39
N ALA A 10 -11.76 -7.99 -23.81
CA ALA A 10 -10.95 -9.18 -23.49
C ALA A 10 -9.68 -9.36 -24.35
N ARG A 11 -8.88 -8.30 -24.61
CA ARG A 11 -7.65 -8.43 -25.44
C ARG A 11 -6.38 -7.72 -24.91
N GLY A 12 -6.42 -7.15 -23.70
CA GLY A 12 -5.22 -6.61 -23.02
C GLY A 12 -5.06 -7.03 -21.55
N PHE A 13 -5.93 -7.92 -21.06
CA PHE A 13 -6.04 -8.23 -19.63
C PHE A 13 -4.90 -9.10 -19.11
N ILE A 14 -4.42 -10.09 -19.89
CA ILE A 14 -3.43 -11.05 -19.40
C ILE A 14 -2.12 -10.40 -18.96
N THR A 15 -1.59 -9.43 -19.72
CA THR A 15 -0.31 -8.78 -19.37
C THR A 15 -0.46 -7.79 -18.23
N GLY A 16 -1.59 -7.08 -18.17
CA GLY A 16 -1.88 -6.13 -17.10
C GLY A 16 -2.19 -6.82 -15.76
N GLU A 17 -2.94 -7.92 -15.78
CA GLU A 17 -3.24 -8.73 -14.60
C GLU A 17 -1.98 -9.44 -14.09
N VAL A 18 -1.18 -10.05 -14.97
CA VAL A 18 0.10 -10.68 -14.60
C VAL A 18 1.05 -9.67 -13.96
N ARG A 19 1.21 -8.48 -14.55
CA ARG A 19 2.07 -7.42 -13.97
C ARG A 19 1.55 -6.91 -12.63
N LYS A 20 0.23 -6.86 -12.43
CA LYS A 20 -0.38 -6.48 -11.14
C LYS A 20 -0.17 -7.55 -10.08
N LEU A 21 -0.26 -8.83 -10.44
CA LEU A 21 -0.01 -9.95 -9.53
C LEU A 21 1.47 -10.00 -9.12
N GLU A 22 2.40 -9.86 -10.06
CA GLU A 22 3.83 -9.78 -9.76
C GLU A 22 4.16 -8.63 -8.81
N ARG A 23 3.57 -7.45 -9.04
CA ARG A 23 3.77 -6.29 -8.15
C ARG A 23 3.14 -6.51 -6.77
N ALA A 24 1.96 -7.14 -6.71
CA ALA A 24 1.32 -7.48 -5.46
C ALA A 24 2.16 -8.47 -4.65
N ASP A 25 2.71 -9.50 -5.28
CA ASP A 25 3.58 -10.48 -4.63
C ASP A 25 4.87 -9.83 -4.12
N GLN A 26 5.49 -8.93 -4.90
CA GLN A 26 6.63 -8.14 -4.44
C GLN A 26 6.30 -7.32 -3.20
N LEU A 27 5.21 -6.54 -3.23
CA LEU A 27 4.80 -5.69 -2.11
C LEU A 27 4.44 -6.53 -0.87
N ILE A 28 3.75 -7.66 -1.03
CA ILE A 28 3.43 -8.58 0.07
C ILE A 28 4.71 -9.12 0.73
N ASN A 29 5.75 -9.38 -0.06
CA ASN A 29 7.06 -9.80 0.46
C ASN A 29 7.80 -8.64 1.14
N GLU A 30 7.80 -7.44 0.56
CA GLU A 30 8.41 -6.22 1.13
C GLU A 30 7.78 -5.87 2.48
N VAL A 31 6.46 -6.03 2.64
CA VAL A 31 5.79 -5.85 3.93
C VAL A 31 5.94 -7.04 4.89
N GLY A 32 6.74 -8.06 4.55
CA GLY A 32 7.01 -9.22 5.41
C GLY A 32 5.81 -10.16 5.59
N LEU A 33 4.92 -10.24 4.61
CA LEU A 33 3.72 -11.09 4.61
C LEU A 33 3.77 -12.25 3.61
N GLY A 34 4.90 -12.50 2.94
CA GLY A 34 5.04 -13.57 1.94
C GLY A 34 4.50 -14.94 2.39
N ARG A 35 4.87 -15.40 3.58
CA ARG A 35 4.38 -16.68 4.17
C ARG A 35 2.90 -16.68 4.59
N HIS A 36 2.22 -15.55 4.43
CA HIS A 36 0.83 -15.33 4.82
C HIS A 36 -0.02 -14.83 3.64
N ALA A 37 0.51 -14.84 2.41
CA ALA A 37 -0.16 -14.30 1.23
C ALA A 37 -1.54 -14.94 0.98
N GLU A 38 -1.68 -16.23 1.30
CA GLU A 38 -2.93 -16.99 1.12
C GLU A 38 -3.90 -16.91 2.31
N LYS A 39 -3.49 -16.29 3.43
CA LYS A 39 -4.34 -16.19 4.63
C LYS A 39 -5.45 -15.15 4.44
N ARG A 40 -6.64 -15.47 4.92
CA ARG A 40 -7.79 -14.56 4.93
C ARG A 40 -7.64 -13.48 6.02
N PRO A 41 -8.28 -12.31 5.88
CA PRO A 41 -8.13 -11.20 6.83
C PRO A 41 -8.38 -11.55 8.31
N HIS A 42 -9.29 -12.49 8.60
CA HIS A 42 -9.59 -12.92 9.97
C HIS A 42 -8.52 -13.83 10.58
N GLU A 43 -7.62 -14.40 9.76
CA GLU A 43 -6.51 -15.26 10.20
C GLU A 43 -5.22 -14.46 10.45
N LEU A 44 -5.22 -13.17 10.11
CA LEU A 44 -4.10 -12.24 10.29
C LEU A 44 -4.18 -11.56 11.66
N SER A 45 -3.04 -11.29 12.29
CA SER A 45 -3.00 -10.42 13.48
C SER A 45 -3.32 -8.96 13.12
N GLY A 46 -3.55 -8.10 14.12
CA GLY A 46 -3.81 -6.67 13.90
C GLY A 46 -2.71 -6.00 13.05
N GLY A 47 -1.44 -6.14 13.45
CA GLY A 47 -0.32 -5.59 12.69
C GLY A 47 -0.13 -6.23 11.31
N MET A 48 -0.49 -7.51 11.13
CA MET A 48 -0.48 -8.15 9.80
C MET A 48 -1.56 -7.55 8.89
N ARG A 49 -2.77 -7.29 9.41
CA ARG A 49 -3.82 -6.61 8.66
C ARG A 49 -3.42 -5.19 8.27
N GLN A 50 -2.75 -4.46 9.17
CA GLN A 50 -2.28 -3.10 8.87
C GLN A 50 -1.19 -3.11 7.78
N ARG A 51 -0.23 -4.04 7.83
CA ARG A 51 0.75 -4.24 6.76
C ARG A 51 0.11 -4.61 5.42
N ALA A 52 -0.91 -5.46 5.43
CA ALA A 52 -1.67 -5.78 4.22
C ALA A 52 -2.43 -4.55 3.66
N ALA A 53 -3.00 -3.72 4.55
CA ALA A 53 -3.66 -2.47 4.15
C ALA A 53 -2.65 -1.44 3.59
N LEU A 54 -1.45 -1.38 4.16
CA LEU A 54 -0.35 -0.57 3.65
C LEU A 54 0.07 -1.05 2.25
N ALA A 55 0.33 -2.35 2.07
CA ALA A 55 0.68 -2.92 0.77
C ALA A 55 -0.37 -2.61 -0.31
N ARG A 56 -1.66 -2.71 0.04
CA ARG A 56 -2.75 -2.31 -0.86
C ARG A 56 -2.67 -0.83 -1.25
N THR A 57 -2.33 0.04 -0.30
CA THR A 57 -2.23 1.48 -0.55
C THR A 57 -1.01 1.82 -1.41
N LEU A 58 0.12 1.13 -1.19
CA LEU A 58 1.34 1.26 -2.00
C LEU A 58 1.19 0.71 -3.43
N MET A 59 0.18 -0.11 -3.68
CA MET A 59 -0.16 -0.62 -5.02
C MET A 59 -0.90 0.42 -5.87
N GLU A 60 -1.50 1.44 -5.23
CA GLU A 60 -2.29 2.46 -5.91
C GLU A 60 -1.40 3.53 -6.53
N ASP A 61 -1.50 3.72 -7.85
CA ASP A 61 -0.85 4.81 -8.59
C ASP A 61 -1.77 6.04 -8.59
N LYS A 62 -1.72 6.80 -7.49
CA LYS A 62 -2.55 7.99 -7.26
C LYS A 62 -1.67 9.21 -6.97
N PRO A 63 -2.05 10.41 -7.45
CA PRO A 63 -1.26 11.62 -7.22
C PRO A 63 -1.27 12.10 -5.75
N LEU A 64 -2.24 11.64 -4.95
CA LEU A 64 -2.40 11.98 -3.54
C LEU A 64 -2.82 10.74 -2.75
N LEU A 65 -2.14 10.49 -1.63
CA LEU A 65 -2.49 9.45 -0.66
C LEU A 65 -2.77 10.06 0.70
N LEU A 66 -3.84 9.59 1.35
CA LEU A 66 -4.20 9.94 2.71
C LEU A 66 -3.97 8.72 3.59
N LEU A 67 -3.14 8.85 4.62
CA LEU A 67 -2.80 7.77 5.53
C LEU A 67 -3.22 8.18 6.94
N ASP A 68 -4.12 7.40 7.54
CA ASP A 68 -4.62 7.62 8.90
C ASP A 68 -4.02 6.57 9.84
N GLU A 69 -3.08 7.00 10.67
CA GLU A 69 -2.29 6.17 11.58
C GLU A 69 -1.81 4.83 11.00
N PRO A 70 -1.13 4.81 9.84
CA PRO A 70 -0.81 3.59 9.10
C PRO A 70 0.16 2.63 9.83
N PHE A 71 0.81 3.07 10.92
CA PHE A 71 1.82 2.28 11.63
C PHE A 71 1.50 2.02 13.12
N SER A 72 0.33 2.43 13.60
CA SER A 72 -0.03 2.42 15.03
C SER A 72 -0.11 1.02 15.65
N ALA A 73 -0.49 -0.02 14.90
CA ALA A 73 -0.58 -1.40 15.37
C ALA A 73 0.68 -2.25 15.10
N LEU A 74 1.81 -1.60 14.75
CA LEU A 74 3.10 -2.25 14.52
C LEU A 74 4.02 -2.10 15.73
N ASP A 75 4.84 -3.12 16.00
CA ASP A 75 5.93 -3.03 16.96
C ASP A 75 7.04 -2.09 16.45
N ALA A 76 7.92 -1.63 17.35
CA ALA A 76 8.90 -0.59 17.05
C ALA A 76 9.84 -0.93 15.88
N ARG A 77 10.24 -2.20 15.74
CA ARG A 77 11.14 -2.63 14.67
C ARG A 77 10.40 -2.64 13.34
N THR A 78 9.30 -3.39 13.26
CA THR A 78 8.51 -3.47 12.03
C THR A 78 7.94 -2.11 11.62
N ARG A 79 7.60 -1.23 12.57
CA ARG A 79 7.21 0.15 12.30
C ARG A 79 8.29 0.90 11.52
N SER A 80 9.54 0.86 11.99
CA SER A 80 10.64 1.58 11.34
C SER A 80 10.90 1.04 9.93
N GLU A 81 10.90 -0.29 9.77
CA GLU A 81 11.05 -0.95 8.46
C GLU A 81 9.91 -0.54 7.49
N MET A 82 8.66 -0.49 7.95
CA MET A 82 7.51 -0.10 7.12
C MET A 82 7.48 1.40 6.79
N GLN A 83 7.96 2.25 7.70
CA GLN A 83 8.10 3.68 7.44
C GLN A 83 9.13 3.93 6.34
N GLU A 84 10.31 3.32 6.43
CA GLU A 84 11.35 3.42 5.39
C GLU A 84 10.81 2.97 4.02
N LEU A 85 10.18 1.80 3.97
CA LEU A 85 9.56 1.29 2.74
C LEU A 85 8.51 2.26 2.18
N ALA A 86 7.60 2.77 3.02
CA ALA A 86 6.56 3.68 2.57
C ALA A 86 7.15 4.99 2.02
N PHE A 87 8.18 5.54 2.65
CA PHE A 87 8.81 6.78 2.20
C PHE A 87 9.62 6.61 0.91
N GLU A 88 10.25 5.45 0.72
CA GLU A 88 10.93 5.13 -0.54
C GLU A 88 9.93 4.97 -1.70
N VAL A 89 8.86 4.19 -1.50
CA VAL A 89 7.86 3.93 -2.54
C VAL A 89 7.05 5.18 -2.88
N LEU A 90 6.80 6.05 -1.90
CA LEU A 90 5.98 7.25 -2.06
C LEU A 90 6.79 8.52 -2.32
N ALA A 91 8.08 8.40 -2.66
CA ALA A 91 8.97 9.56 -2.85
C ALA A 91 8.45 10.59 -3.88
N ASP A 92 7.75 10.12 -4.92
CA ASP A 92 7.17 10.96 -5.98
C ASP A 92 5.66 11.24 -5.80
N CYS A 93 5.07 10.80 -4.69
CA CYS A 93 3.64 10.99 -4.39
C CYS A 93 3.42 12.08 -3.33
N THR A 94 2.32 12.83 -3.45
CA THR A 94 1.89 13.70 -2.34
C THR A 94 1.24 12.83 -1.28
N VAL A 95 1.71 12.92 -0.03
CA VAL A 95 1.19 12.13 1.10
C VAL A 95 0.74 13.04 2.22
N MET A 96 -0.51 12.87 2.67
CA MET A 96 -1.02 13.46 3.90
C MET A 96 -1.09 12.35 4.96
N LEU A 97 -0.22 12.44 5.96
CA LEU A 97 -0.13 11.47 7.05
C LEU A 97 -0.72 12.07 8.32
N VAL A 98 -1.70 11.38 8.91
CA VAL A 98 -2.23 11.66 10.24
C VAL A 98 -1.58 10.68 11.21
N THR A 99 -0.96 11.21 12.27
CA THR A 99 -0.24 10.42 13.27
C THR A 99 -0.18 11.13 14.61
N HIS A 100 -0.11 10.36 15.69
CA HIS A 100 0.18 10.86 17.04
C HIS A 100 1.67 10.72 17.41
N ASP A 101 2.53 10.20 16.51
CA ASP A 101 3.97 10.02 16.74
C ASP A 101 4.77 11.17 16.09
N PRO A 102 5.42 12.06 16.87
CA PRO A 102 6.24 13.14 16.32
C PRO A 102 7.43 12.64 15.49
N GLY A 103 7.93 11.43 15.75
CA GLY A 103 9.01 10.82 14.98
C GLY A 103 8.58 10.47 13.55
N GLU A 104 7.31 10.13 13.34
CA GLU A 104 6.73 9.94 12.01
C GLU A 104 6.66 11.25 11.24
N ALA A 105 6.20 12.31 11.90
CA ALA A 105 6.14 13.65 11.31
C ALA A 105 7.55 14.18 10.95
N ALA A 106 8.54 13.94 11.81
CA ALA A 106 9.92 14.40 11.59
C ALA A 106 10.62 13.72 10.39
N ARG A 107 10.15 12.52 9.99
CA ARG A 107 10.65 11.81 8.81
C ARG A 107 10.07 12.34 7.49
N MET A 108 8.97 13.10 7.55
CA MET A 108 8.37 13.70 6.38
C MET A 108 9.20 14.89 5.88
N ARG A 109 9.39 14.95 4.55
CA ARG A 109 10.27 15.95 3.91
C ARG A 109 9.66 17.36 3.84
N THR A 110 8.34 17.49 3.98
CA THR A 110 7.58 18.68 3.56
C THR A 110 6.62 19.16 4.64
N GLY A 111 7.15 19.58 5.79
CA GLY A 111 6.39 20.24 6.87
C GLY A 111 5.37 19.36 7.59
N TYR A 112 4.91 19.80 8.77
CA TYR A 112 3.84 19.17 9.53
C TYR A 112 2.99 20.25 10.22
N ILE A 113 1.73 19.93 10.51
CA ILE A 113 0.79 20.77 11.25
C ILE A 113 0.48 20.01 12.54
N CYS A 114 0.64 20.68 13.68
CA CYS A 114 0.31 20.14 15.01
C CYS A 114 -1.04 20.67 15.50
#